data_AF-A0A0A2HU93-F1
#
_entry.id   AF-A0A0A2HU93-F1
#
_cell.length_a   1.000
_cell.length_b   1.000
_cell.length_c   1.000
_cell.angle_alpha   90.00
_cell.angle_beta   90.00
_cell.angle_gamma   90.00
#
_symmetry.space_group_name_H-M   'P 1'
#
loop_
_entity.id
_entity.type
_entity.pdbx_description
1 polymer ?
#
loop_
_entity_poly.entity_id
_entity_poly.type
_entity_poly.pdbx_seq_one_letter_code
_entity_poly.pdbx_strand_id
1 'polypeptide(L)'
;MLPDIRQSDYLYQIPQFQLDRDDIVNMAYELKGFHENFAECFQRSESRDNFYRYMTGQFSHLERKSIEPIAIATEGGKVRAMQRFVSDAPWDDARIIDIYRSLVNDDLGHPDGA
;
A
#
# COMPACT_ATOMS: atom_id res chain seq x y z
N MET A 1 -15.70 -2.95 32.24
CA MET A 1 -15.77 -4.36 31.77
C MET A 1 -16.01 -4.33 30.27
N LEU A 2 -15.34 -5.20 29.50
CA LEU A 2 -15.59 -5.32 28.07
C LEU A 2 -16.93 -6.04 27.83
N PRO A 3 -17.68 -5.68 26.77
CA PRO A 3 -18.91 -6.38 26.36
C PRO A 3 -18.65 -7.89 26.15
N ASP A 4 -19.62 -8.75 26.45
CA ASP A 4 -19.48 -10.22 26.36
C ASP A 4 -18.96 -10.71 25.00
N ILE A 5 -19.34 -10.05 23.90
CA ILE A 5 -18.86 -10.35 22.55
C ILE A 5 -17.34 -10.18 22.36
N ARG A 6 -16.68 -9.42 23.24
CA ARG A 6 -15.22 -9.19 23.26
C ARG A 6 -14.50 -9.95 24.37
N GLN A 7 -15.23 -10.71 25.18
CA GLN A 7 -14.63 -11.57 26.20
C GLN A 7 -14.04 -12.86 25.58
N SER A 8 -14.41 -13.17 24.32
CA SER A 8 -13.97 -14.34 23.56
C SER A 8 -12.92 -14.02 22.48
N ASP A 9 -12.27 -12.85 22.52
CA ASP A 9 -11.37 -12.32 21.46
C ASP A 9 -10.10 -13.17 21.18
N TYR A 10 -10.01 -14.39 21.72
CA TYR A 10 -8.94 -15.37 21.47
C TYR A 10 -9.43 -16.67 20.82
N LEU A 11 -10.64 -16.71 20.25
CA LEU A 11 -11.20 -17.91 19.58
C LEU A 11 -10.40 -18.36 18.35
N TYR A 12 -9.55 -17.50 17.80
CA TYR A 12 -8.73 -17.80 16.63
C TYR A 12 -7.25 -17.75 17.01
N GLN A 13 -6.49 -18.76 16.60
CA GLN A 13 -5.04 -18.72 16.74
C GLN A 13 -4.52 -17.53 15.93
N ILE A 14 -3.74 -16.67 16.60
CA ILE A 14 -2.98 -15.64 15.89
C ILE A 14 -2.06 -16.38 14.92
N PRO A 15 -2.15 -16.10 13.61
CA PRO A 15 -1.26 -16.71 12.63
C PRO A 15 0.18 -16.49 13.07
N GLN A 16 0.91 -17.59 13.28
CA GLN A 16 2.33 -17.53 13.61
C GLN A 16 3.10 -17.32 12.31
N PHE A 17 3.62 -16.10 12.10
CA PHE A 17 4.49 -15.81 10.96
C PHE A 17 5.92 -16.22 11.34
N GLN A 18 6.49 -17.18 10.61
CA GLN A 18 7.92 -17.48 10.70
C GLN A 18 8.66 -16.47 9.83
N LEU A 19 9.02 -15.33 10.43
CA LEU A 19 9.78 -14.29 9.75
C LEU A 19 11.28 -14.57 9.83
N ASP A 20 11.97 -14.48 8.70
CA ASP A 20 13.42 -14.46 8.60
C ASP A 20 13.95 -13.15 7.99
N ARG A 21 15.25 -13.10 7.69
CA ARG A 21 15.89 -11.91 7.11
C ARG A 21 15.58 -11.71 5.64
N ASP A 22 15.29 -12.79 4.92
CA ASP A 22 14.98 -12.75 3.51
C ASP A 22 13.58 -12.15 3.31
N ASP A 23 12.66 -12.32 4.25
CA ASP A 23 11.35 -11.65 4.24
C ASP A 23 11.46 -10.13 4.15
N ILE A 24 12.46 -9.50 4.77
CA ILE A 24 12.66 -8.04 4.67
C ILE A 24 12.94 -7.64 3.22
N VAL A 25 13.77 -8.41 2.53
CA VAL A 25 14.12 -8.17 1.13
C VAL A 25 12.93 -8.50 0.23
N ASN A 26 12.23 -9.59 0.51
CA ASN A 26 11.06 -10.03 -0.25
C ASN A 26 9.91 -9.03 -0.14
N MET A 27 9.67 -8.44 1.03
CA MET A 27 8.66 -7.38 1.21
C MET A 27 8.90 -6.19 0.29
N ALA A 28 10.17 -5.83 0.00
CA ALA A 28 10.47 -4.75 -0.94
C ALA A 28 10.10 -5.15 -2.39
N TYR A 29 10.32 -6.41 -2.77
CA TYR A 29 9.89 -6.93 -4.07
C TYR A 29 8.38 -7.06 -4.18
N GLU A 30 7.71 -7.54 -3.14
CA GLU A 30 6.25 -7.63 -3.08
C GLU A 30 5.60 -6.25 -3.14
N LEU A 31 6.14 -5.26 -2.44
CA LEU A 31 5.66 -3.88 -2.51
C LEU A 31 5.76 -3.33 -3.94
N LYS A 32 6.86 -3.64 -4.64
CA LYS A 32 7.05 -3.27 -6.03
C LYS A 32 6.07 -4.02 -6.95
N GLY A 33 5.88 -5.32 -6.75
CA GLY A 33 4.91 -6.12 -7.51
C GLY A 33 3.48 -5.62 -7.31
N PHE A 34 3.12 -5.27 -6.07
CA PHE A 34 1.84 -4.64 -5.77
C PHE A 34 1.68 -3.31 -6.52
N HIS A 35 2.69 -2.44 -6.48
CA HIS A 35 2.70 -1.17 -7.22
C HIS A 35 2.51 -1.35 -8.73
N GLU A 36 3.14 -2.37 -9.33
CA GLU A 36 3.10 -2.63 -10.77
C GLU A 36 1.69 -2.94 -11.29
N ASN A 37 0.78 -3.47 -10.46
CA ASN A 37 -0.63 -3.67 -10.83
C ASN A 37 -1.32 -2.37 -11.28
N PHE A 38 -0.87 -1.22 -10.75
CA PHE A 38 -1.49 0.08 -11.02
C PHE A 38 -0.79 0.87 -12.14
N ALA A 39 0.17 0.28 -12.86
CA ALA A 39 0.96 0.99 -13.86
C ALA A 39 0.10 1.68 -14.94
N GLU A 40 -0.98 1.04 -15.38
CA GLU A 40 -1.89 1.58 -16.40
C GLU A 40 -2.87 2.64 -15.85
N CYS A 41 -2.95 2.83 -14.54
CA CYS A 41 -3.81 3.84 -13.91
C CYS A 41 -3.26 5.26 -14.00
N PHE A 42 -2.03 5.41 -14.49
CA PHE A 42 -1.34 6.70 -14.56
C PHE A 42 -0.91 7.02 -16.00
N GLN A 43 -1.25 8.24 -16.43
CA GLN A 43 -0.99 8.72 -17.79
C GLN A 43 0.50 8.92 -18.11
N ARG A 44 1.35 9.12 -17.09
CA ARG A 44 2.77 9.43 -17.23
C ARG A 44 3.62 8.50 -16.37
N SER A 45 4.82 8.16 -16.85
CA SER A 45 5.77 7.35 -16.10
C SER A 45 6.18 8.02 -14.78
N GLU A 46 6.34 9.34 -14.76
CA GLU A 46 6.71 10.08 -13.56
C GLU A 46 5.63 10.01 -12.48
N SER A 47 4.35 9.89 -12.84
CA SER A 47 3.27 9.67 -11.88
C SER A 47 3.37 8.28 -11.25
N ARG A 48 3.75 7.26 -12.04
CA ARG A 48 4.00 5.90 -11.53
C ARG A 48 5.15 5.89 -10.54
N ASP A 49 6.23 6.60 -10.84
CA ASP A 49 7.38 6.72 -9.95
C ASP A 49 7.01 7.46 -8.65
N ASN A 50 6.25 8.55 -8.75
CA ASN A 50 5.78 9.29 -7.58
C ASN A 50 4.80 8.46 -6.73
N PHE A 51 3.97 7.61 -7.35
CA PHE A 51 3.13 6.66 -6.64
C PHE A 51 3.96 5.67 -5.82
N TYR A 52 4.98 5.06 -6.43
CA TYR A 52 5.87 4.14 -5.73
C TYR A 52 6.57 4.82 -4.55
N ARG A 53 7.11 6.03 -4.77
CA ARG A 53 7.80 6.81 -3.73
C ARG A 53 6.89 7.19 -2.58
N TYR A 54 5.66 7.57 -2.89
CA TYR A 54 4.68 7.88 -1.85
C TYR A 54 4.39 6.62 -1.01
N MET A 55 4.19 5.48 -1.67
CA MET A 55 3.94 4.18 -1.03
C MET A 55 5.11 3.74 -0.15
N THR A 56 6.35 3.77 -0.65
CA THR A 56 7.54 3.45 0.16
C THR A 56 7.67 4.39 1.37
N GLY A 57 7.34 5.67 1.19
CA GLY A 57 7.28 6.64 2.27
C GLY A 57 6.25 6.29 3.35
N GLN A 58 5.09 5.78 2.97
CA GLN A 58 4.06 5.34 3.93
C GLN A 58 4.52 4.16 4.79
N PHE A 59 5.37 3.28 4.26
CA PHE A 59 5.94 2.15 5.01
C PHE A 59 7.24 2.48 5.76
N SER A 60 7.81 3.66 5.54
CA SER A 60 9.06 4.07 6.19
C SER A 60 8.91 4.30 7.71
N HIS A 61 10.05 4.44 8.39
CA HIS A 61 10.13 4.80 9.81
C HIS A 61 10.05 6.31 10.09
N LEU A 62 9.62 7.12 9.11
CA LEU A 62 9.44 8.56 9.30
C LEU A 62 8.36 8.84 10.36
N GLU A 63 8.67 9.74 11.29
CA GLU A 63 7.72 10.20 12.31
C GLU A 63 6.51 10.89 11.69
N ARG A 64 6.74 11.73 10.66
CA ARG A 64 5.69 12.40 9.89
C ARG A 64 5.67 11.85 8.47
N LYS A 65 4.56 11.21 8.09
CA LYS A 65 4.36 10.57 6.77
C LYS A 65 3.55 11.44 5.80
N SER A 66 3.70 12.75 5.90
CA SER A 66 3.17 13.68 4.90
C SER A 66 4.07 13.70 3.65
N ILE A 67 3.59 14.31 2.56
CA ILE A 67 4.27 14.28 1.26
C ILE A 67 5.68 14.88 1.32
N GLU A 68 5.88 15.98 2.06
CA GLU A 68 7.17 16.68 2.11
C GLU A 68 8.27 15.86 2.83
N PRO A 69 8.09 15.35 4.06
CA PRO A 69 9.04 14.44 4.69
C PRO A 69 9.36 13.21 3.83
N ILE A 70 8.34 12.60 3.22
CA ILE A 70 8.53 11.44 2.33
C ILE A 70 9.39 11.81 1.13
N ALA A 71 9.11 12.94 0.49
CA ALA A 71 9.84 13.38 -0.69
C ALA A 71 11.30 13.72 -0.39
N ILE A 72 11.60 14.24 0.81
CA ILE A 72 12.97 14.51 1.26
C ILE A 72 13.73 13.20 1.54
N ALA A 73 13.06 12.21 2.13
CA ALA A 73 13.67 10.96 2.55
C ALA A 73 13.82 9.91 1.43
N THR A 74 13.06 10.04 0.34
CA THR A 74 13.02 9.04 -0.74
C THR A 74 13.92 9.44 -1.91
N GLU A 75 14.68 8.48 -2.45
CA GLU A 75 15.59 8.73 -3.55
C GLU A 75 14.89 9.36 -4.77
N GLY A 76 15.46 10.46 -5.24
CA GLY A 76 14.97 11.26 -6.36
C GLY A 76 13.65 11.99 -6.10
N GLY A 77 13.10 11.91 -4.87
CA GLY A 77 11.87 12.58 -4.45
C GLY A 77 11.92 14.09 -4.68
N LYS A 78 10.81 14.65 -5.15
CA LYS A 78 10.66 16.10 -5.40
C LYS A 78 9.35 16.55 -4.79
N VAL A 79 9.43 17.34 -3.72
CA VAL A 79 8.26 17.79 -2.92
C VAL A 79 7.11 18.27 -3.81
N ARG A 80 7.38 19.23 -4.70
CA ARG A 80 6.35 19.79 -5.61
C ARG A 80 5.78 18.77 -6.60
N ALA A 81 6.60 17.84 -7.09
CA ALA A 81 6.14 16.83 -8.04
C ALA A 81 5.23 15.81 -7.36
N MET A 82 5.61 15.37 -6.16
CA MET A 82 4.81 14.43 -5.37
C MET A 82 3.52 15.08 -4.83
N GLN A 83 3.57 16.37 -4.45
CA GLN A 83 2.36 17.12 -4.10
C GLN A 83 1.37 17.15 -5.26
N ARG A 84 1.83 17.57 -6.46
CA ARG A 84 1.00 17.57 -7.67
C ARG A 84 0.50 16.17 -8.04
N PHE A 85 1.32 15.14 -7.84
CA PHE A 85 0.90 13.76 -8.10
C PHE A 85 -0.31 13.37 -7.24
N VAL A 86 -0.30 13.69 -5.94
CA VAL A 86 -1.40 13.35 -5.02
C VAL A 86 -2.61 14.29 -5.17
N SER A 87 -2.42 15.54 -5.61
CA SER A 87 -3.50 16.54 -5.66
C SER A 87 -4.11 16.76 -7.04
N ASP A 88 -3.27 16.98 -8.06
CA ASP A 88 -3.70 17.58 -9.34
C ASP A 88 -3.58 16.61 -10.51
N ALA A 89 -2.68 15.64 -10.42
CA ALA A 89 -2.43 14.71 -11.51
C ALA A 89 -3.63 13.76 -11.66
N PRO A 90 -4.12 13.55 -12.89
CA PRO A 90 -5.25 12.66 -13.11
C PRO A 90 -4.86 11.21 -12.80
N TRP A 91 -5.67 10.55 -11.98
CA TRP A 91 -5.64 9.11 -11.74
C TRP A 91 -6.84 8.49 -12.43
N ASP A 92 -6.69 7.26 -12.94
CA ASP A 92 -7.85 6.47 -13.33
C ASP A 92 -8.48 5.83 -12.08
N ASP A 93 -9.22 6.64 -11.31
CA ASP A 93 -9.74 6.25 -10.00
C ASP A 93 -10.66 5.02 -10.07
N ALA A 94 -11.49 4.92 -11.11
CA ALA A 94 -12.37 3.79 -11.33
C ALA A 94 -11.54 2.50 -11.50
N ARG A 95 -10.51 2.56 -12.35
CA ARG A 95 -9.61 1.43 -12.57
C ARG A 95 -8.81 1.05 -11.33
N ILE A 96 -8.33 2.03 -10.56
CA ILE A 96 -7.62 1.77 -9.29
C ILE A 96 -8.52 0.99 -8.34
N ILE A 97 -9.78 1.42 -8.19
CA ILE A 97 -10.75 0.76 -7.31
C ILE A 97 -11.04 -0.67 -7.79
N ASP A 98 -11.23 -0.88 -9.09
CA ASP A 98 -11.52 -2.20 -9.64
C ASP A 98 -10.35 -3.17 -9.47
N ILE A 99 -9.11 -2.72 -9.74
CA ILE A 99 -7.89 -3.52 -9.51
C ILE A 99 -7.78 -3.88 -8.04
N TYR A 100 -7.91 -2.90 -7.13
CA TYR A 100 -7.78 -3.15 -5.70
C TYR A 100 -8.84 -4.14 -5.19
N ARG A 101 -10.08 -4.01 -5.64
CA ARG A 101 -11.16 -4.97 -5.30
C ARG A 101 -10.88 -6.37 -5.83
N SER A 102 -10.34 -6.50 -7.05
CA SER A 102 -9.94 -7.79 -7.59
C SER A 102 -8.87 -8.43 -6.72
N LEU A 103 -7.79 -7.70 -6.38
CA LEU A 103 -6.73 -8.20 -5.50
C LEU A 103 -7.27 -8.67 -4.15
N VAL A 104 -8.15 -7.87 -3.52
CA VAL A 104 -8.79 -8.25 -2.25
C VAL A 104 -9.66 -9.50 -2.40
N ASN A 105 -10.42 -9.61 -3.49
CA ASN A 105 -11.25 -10.78 -3.76
C ASN A 105 -10.41 -12.03 -4.09
N ASP A 106 -9.27 -11.87 -4.74
CA ASP A 106 -8.35 -12.98 -5.02
C ASP A 106 -7.69 -13.50 -3.74
N ASP A 107 -7.35 -12.59 -2.81
CA ASP A 107 -6.72 -12.95 -1.53
C ASP A 107 -7.71 -13.48 -0.48
N LEU A 108 -8.88 -12.85 -0.37
CA LEU A 108 -9.82 -13.05 0.75
C LEU A 108 -11.19 -13.58 0.31
N GLY A 109 -11.47 -13.63 -1.00
CA GLY A 109 -12.75 -14.07 -1.53
C GLY A 109 -12.96 -15.56 -1.29
N HIS A 110 -14.16 -15.92 -0.84
CA HIS A 110 -14.59 -17.31 -0.69
C HIS A 110 -15.95 -17.49 -1.35
N PRO A 111 -16.20 -18.61 -2.07
CA PRO A 111 -17.50 -18.87 -2.69
C PRO A 111 -18.69 -18.79 -1.72
N ASP A 112 -18.44 -19.11 -0.45
CA ASP A 112 -19.44 -19.08 0.63
C ASP A 112 -19.42 -17.77 1.47
N GLY A 113 -18.64 -16.77 1.08
CA GLY A 113 -18.39 -15.53 1.84
C GLY A 113 -19.44 -14.42 1.69
N ALA A 114 -20.71 -14.79 1.45
CA ALA A 114 -21.82 -13.84 1.24
C ALA A 114 -22.23 -13.05 2.50
#